data_AF-A0AAX2JB93-F1
#
_entry.id   AF-A0AAX2JB93-F1
#
_cell.length_a   1.000
_cell.length_b   1.000
_cell.length_c   1.000
_cell.angle_alpha   90.00
_cell.angle_beta   90.00
_cell.angle_gamma   90.00
#
_symmetry.space_group_name_H-M   'P 1'
#
loop_
_entity.id
_entity.type
_entity.pdbx_description
1 polymer ?
#
loop_
_entity_poly.entity_id
_entity_poly.type
_entity_poly.pdbx_seq_one_letter_code
_entity_poly.pdbx_strand_id
1 'polypeptide(L)'
;MKKIISVLIGAILIFALIGCGSKKAMTVEDFESKMGKNGYEVINITSQYPSKAIKDVIIARKDGYQIEFFVVENVDVAVSSYNLNKETFEKSKGNKSVQTQKTMGNTSRFTLKANAKYKVISRIENTFIFINAPQEKSEEIDTVLKELNY
;
A
#
# COMPACT_ATOMS: atom_id res chain seq x y z
N MET A 1 44.28 -38.78 -29.97
CA MET A 1 43.37 -39.62 -29.15
C MET A 1 42.84 -38.75 -28.02
N LYS A 2 41.52 -38.69 -27.73
CA LYS A 2 40.82 -39.41 -26.61
C LYS A 2 41.64 -39.38 -25.29
N LYS A 3 41.14 -39.01 -24.09
CA LYS A 3 39.82 -38.67 -23.49
C LYS A 3 40.13 -37.84 -22.19
N ILE A 4 39.30 -37.14 -21.41
CA ILE A 4 37.83 -36.98 -21.25
C ILE A 4 37.45 -35.47 -21.10
N ILE A 5 36.73 -35.08 -20.03
CA ILE A 5 36.10 -33.79 -19.67
C ILE A 5 36.02 -33.73 -18.12
N SER A 6 36.12 -32.54 -17.48
CA SER A 6 35.35 -32.14 -16.27
C SER A 6 35.54 -30.63 -16.00
N VAL A 7 34.58 -29.75 -16.34
CA VAL A 7 33.39 -29.33 -15.56
C VAL A 7 33.72 -28.51 -14.30
N LEU A 8 33.40 -27.20 -14.36
CA LEU A 8 32.87 -26.44 -13.23
C LEU A 8 31.88 -25.37 -13.75
N ILE A 9 30.66 -25.80 -14.09
CA ILE A 9 29.58 -24.88 -14.47
C ILE A 9 29.04 -24.25 -13.20
N GLY A 10 29.43 -23.01 -12.91
CA GLY A 10 28.90 -22.22 -11.80
C GLY A 10 27.44 -21.86 -12.03
N ALA A 11 26.53 -22.70 -11.52
CA ALA A 11 25.09 -22.50 -11.64
C ALA A 11 24.60 -21.32 -10.78
N ILE A 12 24.69 -20.11 -11.33
CA ILE A 12 24.04 -18.92 -10.75
C ILE A 12 22.53 -19.13 -10.90
N LEU A 13 21.87 -19.48 -9.79
CA LEU A 13 20.44 -19.70 -9.70
C LEU A 13 19.68 -18.37 -9.79
N ILE A 14 19.36 -17.94 -11.01
CA ILE A 14 18.49 -16.77 -11.27
C ILE A 14 17.03 -17.15 -10.97
N PHE A 15 16.68 -17.31 -9.69
CA PHE A 15 15.29 -17.48 -9.22
C PHE A 15 14.48 -16.16 -9.22
N ALA A 16 14.88 -15.17 -10.04
CA ALA A 16 14.35 -13.81 -10.05
C ALA A 16 13.07 -13.62 -10.90
N LEU A 17 12.33 -14.70 -11.20
CA LEU A 17 11.20 -14.68 -12.16
C LEU A 17 9.89 -15.29 -11.66
N ILE A 18 9.65 -15.35 -10.34
CA ILE A 18 8.27 -15.54 -9.80
C ILE A 18 7.50 -14.20 -9.87
N GLY A 19 7.52 -13.57 -11.05
CA GLY A 19 6.94 -12.24 -11.33
C GLY A 19 5.42 -12.25 -11.56
N CYS A 20 4.73 -13.31 -11.14
CA CYS A 20 3.28 -13.51 -11.31
C CYS A 20 2.69 -14.19 -10.06
N GLY A 21 2.97 -13.63 -8.90
CA GLY A 21 2.43 -14.08 -7.61
C GLY A 21 1.47 -13.06 -7.00
N SER A 22 0.46 -13.56 -6.28
CA SER A 22 -0.37 -12.75 -5.38
C SER A 22 0.51 -12.12 -4.30
N LYS A 23 0.38 -10.80 -4.10
CA LYS A 23 1.16 -10.05 -3.11
C LYS A 23 0.54 -10.22 -1.74
N LYS A 24 1.28 -10.78 -0.78
CA LYS A 24 0.81 -10.91 0.61
C LYS A 24 0.62 -9.53 1.23
N ALA A 25 -0.44 -9.35 2.03
CA ALA A 25 -0.61 -8.19 2.88
C ALA A 25 0.46 -8.11 3.98
N MET A 26 0.72 -6.89 4.42
CA MET A 26 1.55 -6.56 5.58
C MET A 26 0.74 -6.74 6.87
N THR A 27 1.38 -7.07 7.99
CA THR A 27 0.69 -7.16 9.29
C THR A 27 0.60 -5.80 9.99
N VAL A 28 -0.13 -5.73 11.10
CA VAL A 28 -0.18 -4.54 11.97
C VAL A 28 1.21 -4.25 12.53
N GLU A 29 1.92 -5.26 13.04
CA GLU A 29 3.23 -5.13 13.66
C GLU A 29 4.30 -4.70 12.63
N ASP A 30 4.22 -5.20 11.39
CA ASP A 30 5.07 -4.74 10.29
C ASP A 30 4.81 -3.25 9.96
N PHE A 31 3.54 -2.82 9.93
CA PHE A 31 3.18 -1.42 9.70
C PHE A 31 3.71 -0.53 10.83
N GLU A 32 3.39 -0.86 12.09
CA GLU A 32 3.84 -0.12 13.26
C GLU A 32 5.37 -0.02 13.32
N SER A 33 6.07 -1.13 13.07
CA SER A 33 7.53 -1.17 13.06
C SER A 33 8.15 -0.31 11.97
N LYS A 34 7.62 -0.35 10.73
CA LYS A 34 8.13 0.45 9.60
C LYS A 34 7.82 1.93 9.74
N MET A 35 6.64 2.28 10.24
CA MET A 35 6.22 3.67 10.40
C MET A 35 6.94 4.34 11.59
N GLY A 36 7.09 3.63 12.71
CA GLY A 36 7.92 4.11 13.83
C GLY A 36 9.38 4.35 13.43
N LYS A 37 9.98 3.43 12.65
CA LYS A 37 11.34 3.60 12.09
C LYS A 37 11.47 4.82 11.16
N ASN A 38 10.40 5.18 10.46
CA ASN A 38 10.33 6.37 9.61
C ASN A 38 9.96 7.67 10.36
N GLY A 39 9.90 7.62 11.70
CA GLY A 39 9.64 8.79 12.55
C GLY A 39 8.19 9.28 12.54
N TYR A 40 7.23 8.36 12.37
CA TYR A 40 5.81 8.64 12.58
C TYR A 40 5.40 8.31 14.03
N GLU A 41 4.51 9.11 14.60
CA GLU A 41 3.72 8.71 15.77
C GLU A 41 2.71 7.64 15.31
N VAL A 42 2.71 6.45 15.92
CA VAL A 42 1.81 5.36 15.52
C VAL A 42 0.79 5.07 16.62
N ILE A 43 -0.49 5.01 16.25
CA ILE A 43 -1.62 4.92 17.16
C ILE A 43 -2.62 3.88 16.64
N ASN A 44 -2.84 2.82 17.40
CA ASN A 44 -3.98 1.92 17.18
C ASN A 44 -5.27 2.62 17.62
N ILE A 45 -6.26 2.72 16.71
CA ILE A 45 -7.57 3.32 16.98
C ILE A 45 -8.73 2.37 16.67
N THR A 46 -8.48 1.06 16.57
CA THR A 46 -9.48 0.02 16.27
C THR A 46 -10.75 0.16 17.12
N SER A 47 -10.61 0.52 18.40
CA SER A 47 -11.72 0.73 19.34
C SER A 47 -12.69 1.86 18.96
N GLN A 48 -12.31 2.75 18.04
CA GLN A 48 -13.18 3.81 17.51
C GLN A 48 -14.12 3.33 16.40
N TYR A 49 -13.93 2.10 15.89
CA TYR A 49 -14.72 1.52 14.80
C TYR A 49 -15.64 0.40 15.32
N PRO A 50 -16.95 0.64 15.53
CA PRO A 50 -17.87 -0.37 16.05
C PRO A 50 -18.28 -1.45 15.02
N SER A 51 -17.74 -1.40 13.80
CA SER A 51 -18.08 -2.34 12.72
C SER A 51 -17.25 -3.61 12.80
N LYS A 52 -17.91 -4.76 12.97
CA LYS A 52 -17.25 -6.09 12.96
C LYS A 52 -16.49 -6.41 11.65
N ALA A 53 -16.83 -5.73 10.55
CA ALA A 53 -16.15 -5.88 9.27
C ALA A 53 -14.73 -5.26 9.27
N ILE A 54 -14.43 -4.38 10.23
CA ILE A 54 -13.10 -3.84 10.50
C ILE A 54 -12.47 -4.71 11.61
N LYS A 55 -11.20 -5.09 11.43
CA LYS A 55 -10.43 -5.87 12.41
C LYS A 55 -9.39 -4.99 13.09
N ASP A 56 -8.66 -4.18 12.32
CA ASP A 56 -7.69 -3.23 12.85
C ASP A 56 -7.72 -1.91 12.08
N VAL A 57 -7.49 -0.79 12.79
CA VAL A 57 -7.21 0.51 12.20
C VAL A 57 -6.05 1.16 12.93
N ILE A 58 -4.94 1.35 12.23
CA ILE A 58 -3.71 1.95 12.75
C ILE A 58 -3.47 3.26 12.00
N ILE A 59 -3.25 4.35 12.73
CA ILE A 59 -2.85 5.63 12.16
C ILE A 59 -1.36 5.85 12.41
N ALA A 60 -0.62 6.19 11.37
CA ALA A 60 0.72 6.76 11.49
C ALA A 60 0.67 8.26 11.14
N ARG A 61 1.05 9.14 12.07
CA ARG A 61 1.00 10.60 11.96
C ARG A 61 2.39 11.22 11.85
N LYS A 62 2.52 12.24 11.00
CA LYS A 62 3.74 13.03 10.81
C LYS A 62 3.40 14.35 10.12
N ASP A 63 4.10 15.43 10.46
CA ASP A 63 4.07 16.72 9.73
C ASP A 63 2.68 17.22 9.29
N GLY A 64 1.68 17.12 10.17
CA GLY A 64 0.31 17.60 9.91
C GLY A 64 -0.52 16.74 8.94
N TYR A 65 -0.06 15.53 8.58
CA TYR A 65 -0.82 14.54 7.84
C TYR A 65 -0.78 13.16 8.52
N GLN A 66 -1.57 12.22 8.00
CA GLN A 66 -1.60 10.86 8.49
C GLN A 66 -1.76 9.82 7.37
N ILE A 67 -1.26 8.63 7.63
CA ILE A 67 -1.43 7.42 6.82
C ILE A 67 -2.25 6.43 7.66
N GLU A 68 -3.41 6.03 7.14
CA GLU A 68 -4.35 5.14 7.84
C GLU A 68 -4.26 3.75 7.23
N PHE A 69 -3.88 2.74 8.03
CA PHE A 69 -3.82 1.34 7.63
C PHE A 69 -4.98 0.55 8.24
N PHE A 70 -5.74 -0.12 7.39
CA PHE A 70 -6.92 -0.90 7.75
C PHE A 70 -6.69 -2.38 7.46
N VAL A 71 -6.98 -3.23 8.44
CA VAL A 71 -7.23 -4.67 8.24
C VAL A 71 -8.74 -4.89 8.36
N VAL A 72 -9.35 -5.48 7.33
CA VAL A 72 -10.78 -5.79 7.31
C VAL A 72 -11.03 -7.29 7.21
N GLU A 73 -12.26 -7.71 7.47
CA GLU A 73 -12.66 -9.10 7.69
C GLU A 73 -12.37 -10.05 6.52
N ASN A 74 -12.41 -9.55 5.28
CA ASN A 74 -12.12 -10.34 4.08
C ASN A 74 -11.76 -9.43 2.89
N VAL A 75 -11.37 -10.06 1.78
CA VAL A 75 -10.95 -9.37 0.54
C VAL A 75 -12.10 -8.54 -0.06
N ASP A 76 -13.35 -8.99 0.03
CA ASP A 76 -14.50 -8.31 -0.60
C ASP A 76 -14.87 -7.02 0.12
N VAL A 77 -14.73 -6.97 1.45
CA VAL A 77 -14.82 -5.73 2.24
C VAL A 77 -13.69 -4.77 1.85
N ALA A 78 -12.47 -5.26 1.62
CA ALA A 78 -11.36 -4.42 1.19
C ALA A 78 -11.55 -3.89 -0.24
N VAL A 79 -12.06 -4.70 -1.17
CA VAL A 79 -12.38 -4.30 -2.55
C VAL A 79 -13.50 -3.26 -2.57
N SER A 80 -14.56 -3.48 -1.78
CA SER A 80 -15.65 -2.51 -1.60
C SER A 80 -15.14 -1.18 -1.03
N SER A 81 -14.28 -1.24 0.00
CA SER A 81 -13.66 -0.06 0.62
C SER A 81 -12.74 0.69 -0.34
N TYR A 82 -11.96 -0.02 -1.16
CA TYR A 82 -11.14 0.58 -2.22
C TYR A 82 -12.00 1.31 -3.25
N ASN A 83 -13.08 0.69 -3.74
CA ASN A 83 -13.95 1.26 -4.75
C ASN A 83 -14.68 2.51 -4.24
N LEU A 84 -15.25 2.46 -3.02
CA LEU A 84 -15.95 3.59 -2.41
C LEU A 84 -15.03 4.80 -2.17
N ASN A 85 -13.80 4.57 -1.67
CA ASN A 85 -12.82 5.63 -1.48
C ASN A 85 -12.29 6.19 -2.81
N LYS A 86 -12.05 5.33 -3.82
CA LYS A 86 -11.72 5.76 -5.18
C LYS A 86 -12.81 6.69 -5.75
N GLU A 87 -14.07 6.27 -5.70
CA GLU A 87 -15.20 7.08 -6.22
C GLU A 87 -15.31 8.41 -5.48
N THR A 88 -15.14 8.41 -4.16
CA THR A 88 -15.11 9.61 -3.31
C THR A 88 -13.96 10.56 -3.68
N PHE A 89 -12.79 10.02 -4.03
CA PHE A 89 -11.68 10.83 -4.53
C PHE A 89 -11.97 11.37 -5.93
N GLU A 90 -12.53 10.57 -6.84
CA GLU A 90 -12.87 11.00 -8.20
C GLU A 90 -13.93 12.10 -8.22
N LYS A 91 -14.92 12.05 -7.32
CA LYS A 91 -15.88 13.13 -7.07
C LYS A 91 -15.24 14.44 -6.58
N SER A 92 -13.98 14.41 -6.13
CA SER A 92 -13.21 15.58 -5.65
C SER A 92 -12.19 16.13 -6.65
N LYS A 93 -12.23 15.68 -7.92
CA LYS A 93 -11.44 16.26 -9.02
C LYS A 93 -11.83 17.73 -9.25
N GLY A 94 -10.85 18.54 -9.65
CA GLY A 94 -11.07 19.91 -10.15
C GLY A 94 -10.48 20.07 -11.55
N ASN A 95 -10.64 21.26 -12.15
CA ASN A 95 -10.24 21.57 -13.54
C ASN A 95 -8.77 21.26 -13.86
N LYS A 96 -7.90 21.20 -12.84
CA LYS A 96 -6.55 20.66 -12.92
C LYS A 96 -6.42 19.51 -11.91
N SER A 97 -6.33 18.29 -12.41
CA SER A 97 -6.09 17.09 -11.60
C SER A 97 -5.25 16.07 -12.34
N VAL A 98 -4.36 15.39 -11.63
CA VAL A 98 -3.58 14.25 -12.13
C VAL A 98 -3.98 13.01 -11.35
N GLN A 99 -4.40 11.95 -12.04
CA GLN A 99 -4.72 10.67 -11.41
C GLN A 99 -3.78 9.56 -11.91
N THR A 100 -3.57 8.53 -11.09
CA THR A 100 -3.01 7.25 -11.53
C THR A 100 -3.86 6.10 -11.01
N GLN A 101 -3.90 4.99 -11.75
CA GLN A 101 -4.53 3.75 -11.30
C GLN A 101 -3.70 2.56 -11.77
N LYS A 102 -3.51 1.58 -10.89
CA LYS A 102 -2.87 0.29 -11.20
C LYS A 102 -3.61 -0.83 -10.46
N THR A 103 -3.98 -1.88 -11.19
CA THR A 103 -4.57 -3.10 -10.63
C THR A 103 -3.77 -4.30 -11.15
N MET A 104 -3.41 -5.22 -10.27
CA MET A 104 -2.56 -6.37 -10.62
C MET A 104 -2.82 -7.51 -9.62
N GLY A 105 -3.44 -8.59 -10.09
CA GLY A 105 -3.85 -9.72 -9.25
C GLY A 105 -4.69 -9.26 -8.04
N ASN A 106 -4.27 -9.67 -6.84
CA ASN A 106 -4.92 -9.31 -5.58
C ASN A 106 -4.63 -7.85 -5.11
N THR A 107 -3.99 -6.99 -5.91
CA THR A 107 -3.62 -5.61 -5.55
C THR A 107 -4.34 -4.54 -6.37
N SER A 108 -4.59 -3.37 -5.77
CA SER A 108 -5.22 -2.21 -6.45
C SER A 108 -4.77 -0.89 -5.81
N ARG A 109 -4.21 0.05 -6.59
CA ARG A 109 -3.76 1.38 -6.15
C ARG A 109 -4.38 2.45 -7.04
N PHE A 110 -4.96 3.48 -6.43
CA PHE A 110 -5.40 4.71 -7.09
C PHE A 110 -4.82 5.92 -6.37
N THR A 111 -4.34 6.91 -7.13
CA THR A 111 -3.83 8.17 -6.58
C THR A 111 -4.42 9.37 -7.31
N LEU A 112 -4.57 10.49 -6.61
CA LEU A 112 -5.10 11.75 -7.14
C LEU A 112 -4.36 12.94 -6.55
N LYS A 113 -3.75 13.78 -7.40
CA LYS A 113 -3.28 15.13 -7.08
C LYS A 113 -4.29 16.13 -7.62
N ALA A 114 -5.02 16.81 -6.72
CA ALA A 114 -6.07 17.77 -7.05
C ALA A 114 -6.31 18.73 -5.87
N ASN A 115 -6.66 19.99 -6.15
CA ASN A 115 -7.08 20.98 -5.14
C ASN A 115 -6.13 21.07 -3.92
N ALA A 116 -4.81 21.13 -4.19
CA ALA A 116 -3.72 21.14 -3.21
C ALA A 116 -3.68 19.92 -2.24
N LYS A 117 -4.33 18.80 -2.60
CA LYS A 117 -4.25 17.53 -1.87
C LYS A 117 -3.62 16.44 -2.71
N TYR A 118 -2.86 15.56 -2.05
CA TYR A 118 -2.54 14.23 -2.55
C TYR A 118 -3.37 13.19 -1.82
N LYS A 119 -4.09 12.38 -2.59
CA LYS A 119 -4.96 11.32 -2.08
C LYS A 119 -4.50 9.97 -2.61
N VAL A 120 -4.45 8.97 -1.75
CA VAL A 120 -4.06 7.60 -2.09
C VAL A 120 -5.04 6.62 -1.45
N ILE A 121 -5.48 5.64 -2.24
CA ILE A 121 -6.14 4.43 -1.75
C ILE A 121 -5.41 3.24 -2.37
N SER A 122 -4.81 2.39 -1.53
CA SER A 122 -4.05 1.22 -1.98
C SER A 122 -4.44 -0.02 -1.20
N ARG A 123 -4.76 -1.11 -1.89
CA ARG A 123 -5.34 -2.34 -1.34
C ARG A 123 -4.47 -3.54 -1.70
N ILE A 124 -4.23 -4.40 -0.72
CA ILE A 124 -3.59 -5.70 -0.87
C ILE A 124 -4.40 -6.71 -0.03
N GLU A 125 -4.89 -7.77 -0.67
CA GLU A 125 -5.74 -8.79 -0.02
C GLU A 125 -6.91 -8.14 0.75
N ASN A 126 -7.04 -8.43 2.06
CA ASN A 126 -8.04 -7.88 2.98
C ASN A 126 -7.55 -6.62 3.73
N THR A 127 -6.54 -5.93 3.22
CA THR A 127 -6.00 -4.70 3.82
C THR A 127 -6.02 -3.53 2.85
N PHE A 128 -6.09 -2.31 3.37
CA PHE A 128 -5.88 -1.10 2.57
C PHE A 128 -5.24 0.04 3.36
N ILE A 129 -4.56 0.93 2.63
CA ILE A 129 -4.05 2.20 3.12
C ILE A 129 -4.88 3.34 2.51
N PHE A 130 -5.34 4.26 3.35
CA PHE A 130 -6.01 5.51 2.97
C PHE A 130 -5.14 6.71 3.37
N ILE A 131 -5.04 7.71 2.47
CA ILE A 131 -4.31 8.96 2.68
C ILE A 131 -5.06 10.13 2.03
N ASN A 132 -5.12 11.27 2.73
CA ASN A 132 -5.62 12.55 2.23
C ASN A 132 -4.75 13.71 2.77
N ALA A 133 -3.56 13.88 2.18
CA ALA A 133 -2.50 14.75 2.67
C ALA A 133 -2.35 16.04 1.82
N PRO A 134 -1.59 17.06 2.26
CA PRO A 134 -1.14 18.16 1.41
C PRO A 134 -0.37 17.65 0.17
N GLN A 135 -0.44 18.35 -0.97
CA GLN A 135 0.14 17.85 -2.22
C GLN A 135 1.68 17.83 -2.20
N GLU A 136 2.30 18.76 -1.49
CA GLU A 136 3.74 18.88 -1.27
C GLU A 136 4.34 17.65 -0.54
N LYS A 137 3.55 16.92 0.25
CA LYS A 137 3.97 15.67 0.91
C LYS A 137 3.99 14.45 -0.01
N SER A 138 3.62 14.59 -1.28
CA SER A 138 3.40 13.43 -2.15
C SER A 138 4.64 12.57 -2.44
N GLU A 139 5.84 13.16 -2.51
CA GLU A 139 7.08 12.40 -2.76
C GLU A 139 7.55 11.60 -1.53
N GLU A 140 7.38 12.18 -0.34
CA GLU A 140 7.59 11.50 0.95
C GLU A 140 6.63 10.31 1.09
N ILE A 141 5.35 10.53 0.79
CA ILE A 141 4.30 9.51 0.84
C ILE A 141 4.54 8.39 -0.17
N ASP A 142 4.89 8.70 -1.42
CA ASP A 142 5.20 7.68 -2.44
C ASP A 142 6.48 6.89 -2.09
N THR A 143 7.44 7.51 -1.39
CA THR A 143 8.64 6.83 -0.87
C THR A 143 8.29 5.85 0.25
N VAL A 144 7.54 6.29 1.26
CA VAL A 144 7.15 5.44 2.39
C VAL A 144 6.22 4.31 1.93
N LEU A 145 5.27 4.57 1.04
CA LEU A 145 4.41 3.52 0.49
C LEU A 145 5.21 2.45 -0.26
N LYS A 146 6.32 2.81 -0.94
CA LYS A 146 7.23 1.85 -1.59
C LYS A 146 7.93 0.93 -0.57
N GLU A 147 8.27 1.41 0.63
CA GLU A 147 8.85 0.62 1.73
C GLU A 147 7.82 -0.24 2.47
N LEU A 148 6.61 0.29 2.68
CA LEU A 148 5.46 -0.50 3.12
C LEU A 148 5.10 -1.57 2.08
N ASN A 149 5.42 -1.31 0.82
CA ASN A 149 5.12 -2.10 -0.37
C ASN A 149 3.61 -2.01 -0.74
N TYR A 150 3.06 -0.80 -0.84
CA TYR A 150 1.68 -0.44 -1.25
C TYR A 150 1.67 0.66 -2.35
#